data_AF-A0A8X6YWW8-F1
#
_entry.id   AF-A0A8X6YWW8-F1
#
_cell.length_a   1.000
_cell.length_b   1.000
_cell.length_c   1.000
_cell.angle_alpha   90.00
_cell.angle_beta   90.00
_cell.angle_gamma   90.00
#
_symmetry.space_group_name_H-M   'P 1'
#
loop_
_entity.id
_entity.type
_entity.pdbx_description
1 polymer ?
#
loop_
_entity_poly.entity_id
_entity_poly.type
_entity_poly.pdbx_seq_one_letter_code
_entity_poly.pdbx_strand_id
1 'polypeptide(L)' 'MTQLPEYKPFPLYHPTTSFAQVVPKLNSKGRDLLQKLLVCNPAIRTSADEAMQHLYFSDLPPAIKNG' A
#
# COMPACT_ATOMS: atom_id res chain seq x y z
N MET A 1 -16.59 16.99 -7.31
CA MET A 1 -15.38 16.34 -7.88
C MET A 1 -14.30 17.39 -7.97
N THR A 2 -13.25 17.28 -7.19
CA THR A 2 -12.07 18.14 -7.28
C THR A 2 -11.24 17.69 -8.48
N GLN A 3 -11.23 18.49 -9.55
CA GLN A 3 -10.32 18.28 -10.68
C GLN A 3 -8.90 18.65 -10.20
N LEU A 4 -7.92 17.78 -10.46
CA LEU A 4 -6.53 18.04 -10.09
C LEU A 4 -5.98 19.17 -11.02
N PRO A 5 -5.43 20.27 -10.48
CA PRO A 5 -5.06 21.45 -11.27
C PRO A 5 -4.15 21.16 -12.48
N GLU A 6 -3.24 20.20 -12.32
CA GLU A 6 -2.24 19.82 -13.33
C GLU A 6 -2.53 18.46 -13.98
N TYR A 7 -3.79 18.01 -13.98
CA TYR A 7 -4.14 16.72 -14.58
C TYR A 7 -3.79 16.68 -16.07
N LYS A 8 -3.04 15.65 -16.46
CA LYS A 8 -2.79 15.31 -17.86
C LYS A 8 -3.26 13.88 -18.09
N PRO A 9 -3.94 13.58 -19.20
CA PRO A 9 -4.29 12.21 -19.53
C PRO A 9 -3.02 11.39 -19.77
N PHE A 10 -2.94 10.23 -19.15
CA PHE A 10 -1.90 9.24 -19.38
C PHE A 10 -2.49 8.05 -20.16
N PRO A 11 -1.67 7.29 -20.90
CA PRO A 11 -2.08 6.00 -21.43
C PRO A 11 -2.62 5.08 -20.32
N LEU A 12 -3.54 4.18 -20.70
CA LEU A 12 -3.97 3.11 -19.80
C LEU A 12 -2.86 2.06 -19.68
N TYR A 13 -2.20 2.03 -18.53
CA TYR A 13 -1.20 1.02 -18.21
C TYR A 13 -1.88 -0.19 -17.58
N HIS A 14 -1.85 -1.33 -18.28
CA HIS A 14 -2.31 -2.59 -17.70
C HIS A 14 -1.29 -3.09 -16.67
N PRO A 15 -1.71 -3.56 -15.48
CA PRO A 15 -0.81 -4.17 -14.53
C PRO A 15 -0.25 -5.48 -15.11
N THR A 16 1.01 -5.48 -15.53
CA THR A 16 1.67 -6.65 -16.11
C THR A 16 2.55 -7.39 -15.09
N THR A 17 2.89 -6.73 -13.98
CA THR A 17 3.81 -7.26 -12.96
C THR A 17 3.13 -7.29 -11.61
N SER A 18 3.19 -8.45 -10.96
CA SER A 18 2.70 -8.62 -9.59
C SER A 18 3.72 -8.14 -8.56
N PHE A 19 3.27 -7.76 -7.36
CA PHE A 19 4.18 -7.45 -6.25
C PHE A 19 5.08 -8.63 -5.88
N ALA A 20 4.66 -9.88 -6.11
CA ALA A 20 5.52 -11.04 -5.86
C ALA A 20 6.79 -11.03 -6.73
N GLN A 21 6.70 -10.50 -7.96
CA GLN A 21 7.85 -10.38 -8.86
C GLN A 21 8.73 -9.17 -8.52
N VAL A 22 8.13 -8.06 -8.10
CA VAL A 22 8.88 -6.82 -7.77
C VAL A 22 9.58 -6.92 -6.41
N VAL A 23 8.91 -7.51 -5.41
CA VAL A 23 9.41 -7.65 -4.04
C VAL A 23 9.40 -9.11 -3.57
N PRO A 24 10.25 -9.99 -4.16
CA PRO A 24 10.17 -11.44 -3.94
C PRO A 24 10.48 -11.85 -2.49
N LYS A 25 11.25 -11.05 -1.76
CA LYS A 25 11.62 -11.32 -0.35
C LYS A 25 10.52 -10.90 0.64
N LEU A 26 9.54 -10.12 0.21
CA LEU A 26 8.44 -9.68 1.07
C LEU A 26 7.36 -10.76 1.07
N ASN A 27 6.92 -11.22 2.26
CA ASN A 27 5.91 -12.26 2.36
C ASN A 27 4.52 -11.79 1.86
N SER A 28 3.55 -12.71 1.80
CA SER A 28 2.19 -12.42 1.31
C SER A 28 1.50 -11.30 2.10
N LYS A 29 1.61 -11.31 3.44
CA LYS A 29 1.02 -10.27 4.31
C LYS A 29 1.65 -8.89 4.06
N GLY A 30 2.96 -8.84 3.83
CA GLY A 30 3.66 -7.61 3.53
C GLY A 30 3.28 -7.05 2.17
N ARG A 31 3.12 -7.92 1.17
CA ARG A 31 2.63 -7.50 -0.16
C ARG A 31 1.18 -7.02 -0.12
N ASP A 32 0.32 -7.63 0.70
CA ASP A 32 -1.05 -7.15 0.93
C ASP A 32 -1.05 -5.74 1.54
N LEU A 33 -0.24 -5.52 2.59
CA LEU A 33 -0.07 -4.17 3.16
C LEU A 33 0.46 -3.17 2.14
N LEU A 34 1.48 -3.56 1.37
CA LEU A 34 2.08 -2.72 0.34
C LEU A 34 1.05 -2.30 -0.72
N GLN A 35 0.17 -3.20 -1.12
CA GLN A 35 -0.91 -2.90 -2.07
C GLN A 35 -1.91 -1.88 -1.51
N LYS A 36 -2.19 -1.91 -0.20
CA LYS A 36 -3.07 -0.93 0.48
C LYS A 36 -2.41 0.44 0.66
N LEU A 37 -1.08 0.48 0.74
CA LEU A 37 -0.30 1.71 0.85
C LEU A 37 -0.06 2.38 -0.52
N LEU A 38 0.17 1.60 -1.58
CA LEU A 38 0.48 2.10 -2.92
C LEU A 38 -0.76 2.28 -3.80
N VAL A 39 -1.80 2.93 -3.27
CA VAL A 39 -3.02 3.22 -4.03
C VAL A 39 -2.98 4.63 -4.62
N CYS A 40 -3.22 4.74 -5.93
CA CYS A 40 -3.19 6.01 -6.66
C CYS A 40 -4.23 7.01 -6.15
N ASN A 41 -5.45 6.55 -5.87
CA ASN A 41 -6.47 7.39 -5.27
C ASN A 41 -6.20 7.53 -3.76
N PRO A 42 -5.86 8.75 -3.27
CA PRO A 42 -5.50 8.95 -1.87
C PRO A 42 -6.66 8.67 -0.91
N ALA A 43 -7.92 8.83 -1.35
CA ALA A 43 -9.09 8.66 -0.47
C ALA A 43 -9.33 7.20 -0.02
N ILE A 44 -8.74 6.23 -0.72
CA ILE A 44 -8.87 4.79 -0.42
C ILE A 44 -7.54 4.16 -0.01
N ARG A 45 -6.51 4.99 0.21
CA ARG A 45 -5.21 4.54 0.69
C ARG A 45 -5.29 4.32 2.20
N THR A 46 -4.75 3.21 2.68
CA THR A 46 -4.71 2.89 4.11
C THR A 46 -3.99 3.98 4.89
N SER A 47 -4.52 4.32 6.08
CA SER A 47 -3.90 5.27 7.00
C SER A 47 -2.71 4.66 7.74
N ALA A 48 -1.90 5.48 8.41
CA ALA A 48 -0.80 4.99 9.23
C ALA A 48 -1.30 4.12 10.39
N ASP A 49 -2.37 4.54 11.07
CA ASP A 49 -2.95 3.81 12.19
C ASP A 49 -3.47 2.43 11.75
N GLU A 50 -4.18 2.37 10.63
CA GLU A 50 -4.66 1.11 10.05
C GLU A 50 -3.51 0.20 9.61
N ALA A 51 -2.45 0.77 9.03
CA ALA A 51 -1.27 0.02 8.61
C ALA A 51 -0.56 -0.64 9.80
N MET A 52 -0.44 0.07 10.93
CA MET A 52 0.20 -0.47 12.14
C MET A 52 -0.59 -1.63 12.76
N GLN A 53 -1.92 -1.67 12.57
CA GLN A 53 -2.76 -2.79 12.99
C GLN A 53 -2.75 -3.98 12.01
N HIS A 54 -2.03 -3.87 10.88
CA HIS A 54 -2.02 -4.91 9.86
C HIS A 54 -1.35 -6.21 10.33
N LEU A 55 -1.86 -7.36 9.87
CA LEU A 55 -1.32 -8.69 10.16
C LEU A 55 0.15 -8.88 9.76
N TYR A 56 0.69 -8.01 8.91
CA TYR A 56 2.11 -8.02 8.57
C TYR A 56 3.00 -7.76 9.80
N PHE A 57 2.52 -6.94 10.74
CA PHE A 57 3.24 -6.61 11.96
C PHE A 57 2.82 -7.49 13.15
N SER A 58 2.10 -8.59 12.94
CA SER A 58 1.55 -9.40 14.03
C SER A 58 2.60 -9.90 15.02
N ASP A 59 3.82 -10.13 14.55
CA ASP A 59 4.99 -10.63 15.27
C ASP A 59 5.86 -9.54 15.92
N LEU A 60 5.54 -8.26 15.72
CA LEU A 60 6.28 -7.17 16.38
C LEU A 60 5.98 -7.14 17.89
N PRO A 61 6.99 -6.84 18.74
CA PRO A 61 6.80 -6.60 20.16
C PRO A 61 5.82 -5.44 20.42
N PRO A 62 5.02 -5.47 21.49
CA PRO A 62 4.08 -4.39 21.83
C PRO A 62 4.75 -3.01 21.96
N ALA A 63 5.99 -2.96 22.42
CA ALA A 63 6.77 -1.72 22.54
C ALA A 63 7.00 -0.99 21.22
N ILE A 64 6.94 -1.69 20.08
CA ILE A 64 7.10 -1.10 18.74
C ILE A 64 5.74 -0.75 18.12
N LYS A 65 4.66 -1.43 18.51
CA LYS A 65 3.32 -1.19 17.94
C LYS A 65 2.63 0.06 18.48
N ASN A 66 2.97 0.47 19.70
CA ASN A 66 2.30 1.56 20.43
C ASN A 66 3.18 2.80 20.60
N GLY A 67 4.31 2.87 19.88
CA GLY A 67 5.27 3.97 19.93
C GLY A 67 4.88 5.15 19.06
#